data_AF-A0A7W6XJ07-F1
#
_entry.id   AF-A0A7W6XJ07-F1
#
_cell.length_a   1.000
_cell.length_b   1.000
_cell.length_c   1.000
_cell.angle_alpha   90.00
_cell.angle_beta   90.00
_cell.angle_gamma   90.00
#
_symmetry.space_group_name_H-M   'P 1'
#
loop_
_entity.id
_entity.type
_entity.pdbx_description
1 polymer ?
#
loop_
_entity_poly.entity_id
_entity_poly.type
_entity_poly.pdbx_seq_one_letter_code
_entity_poly.pdbx_strand_id
1 'polypeptide(L)'
;MNGFLGGVFGKGLDENIRLAYEWLVENYNDGDEIFIFGVSRGAYTARSLAGLIAKLRVLKTGSPIRITQLYDRYKRGNEEKIWRLAELESSGNLQNITTEEQWLLEDVAQFMAL
;
A
#
# COMPACT_ATOMS: atom_id res chain seq x y z
N MET A 1 9.77 7.46 31.59
CA MET A 1 8.36 6.99 31.47
C MET A 1 7.86 7.32 30.07
N ASN A 2 8.49 6.77 29.01
CA ASN A 2 8.30 7.29 27.63
C ASN A 2 7.98 6.19 26.59
N GLY A 3 8.09 4.90 26.95
CA GLY A 3 7.87 3.79 26.00
C GLY A 3 6.41 3.36 25.84
N PHE A 4 5.60 3.44 26.90
CA PHE A 4 4.22 2.96 26.88
C PHE A 4 3.29 3.89 26.07
N LEU A 5 3.37 5.21 26.30
CA LEU A 5 2.59 6.20 25.54
C LEU A 5 2.99 6.21 24.07
N GLY A 6 4.29 6.19 23.75
CA GLY A 6 4.76 6.11 22.36
C GLY A 6 4.36 4.82 21.65
N GLY A 7 4.38 3.68 22.34
CA GLY A 7 3.99 2.38 21.79
C GLY A 7 2.49 2.26 21.52
N VAL A 8 1.64 2.67 22.46
CA VAL A 8 0.17 2.70 22.26
C VAL A 8 -0.20 3.70 21.16
N PHE A 9 0.47 4.84 21.12
CA PHE A 9 0.26 5.87 20.12
C PHE A 9 0.65 5.41 18.72
N GLY A 10 1.82 4.78 18.57
CA GLY A 10 2.27 4.22 17.29
C GLY A 10 1.33 3.13 16.78
N LYS A 11 0.88 2.21 17.66
CA LYS A 11 -0.09 1.16 17.30
C LYS A 11 -1.42 1.74 16.82
N GLY A 12 -1.95 2.77 17.49
CA GLY A 12 -3.18 3.43 17.06
C GLY A 12 -3.06 4.13 15.71
N LEU A 13 -1.90 4.71 15.40
CA LEU A 13 -1.65 5.32 14.09
C LEU A 13 -1.53 4.28 12.97
N ASP A 14 -0.81 3.18 13.22
CA ASP A 14 -0.66 2.08 12.27
C ASP A 14 -2.03 1.43 11.96
N GLU A 15 -2.89 1.27 12.97
CA GLU A 15 -4.28 0.81 12.80
C GLU A 15 -5.09 1.76 11.91
N ASN A 16 -5.05 3.06 12.19
CA ASN A 16 -5.78 4.05 11.40
C ASN A 16 -5.36 4.05 9.92
N ILE A 17 -4.08 3.81 9.63
CA ILE A 17 -3.60 3.74 8.24
C ILE A 17 -4.16 2.49 7.55
N ARG A 18 -4.12 1.33 8.21
CA ARG A 18 -4.66 0.08 7.67
C ARG A 18 -6.17 0.16 7.43
N LEU A 19 -6.93 0.66 8.39
CA LEU A 19 -8.39 0.82 8.25
C LEU A 19 -8.75 1.80 7.14
N ALA A 20 -8.01 2.91 6.99
CA ALA A 20 -8.25 3.85 5.90
C ALA A 20 -7.93 3.24 4.53
N TYR A 21 -6.87 2.43 4.43
CA TYR A 21 -6.54 1.72 3.21
C TYR A 21 -7.57 0.61 2.90
N GLU A 22 -8.03 -0.12 3.90
CA GLU A 22 -9.11 -1.12 3.77
C GLU A 22 -10.39 -0.49 3.22
N TRP A 23 -10.83 0.61 3.83
CA TRP A 23 -11.97 1.36 3.33
C TRP A 23 -11.77 1.81 1.88
N LEU A 24 -10.55 2.23 1.52
CA LEU A 24 -10.25 2.62 0.15
C LEU A 24 -10.34 1.43 -0.82
N VAL A 25 -9.81 0.25 -0.46
CA VAL A 25 -9.93 -0.97 -1.27
C VAL A 25 -11.39 -1.34 -1.53
N GLU A 26 -12.27 -1.15 -0.55
CA GLU A 26 -13.70 -1.47 -0.66
C GLU A 26 -14.50 -0.46 -1.50
N ASN A 27 -14.04 0.78 -1.61
CA ASN A 27 -14.84 1.90 -2.14
C ASN A 27 -14.25 2.59 -3.39
N TYR A 28 -12.96 2.39 -3.67
CA TYR A 28 -12.28 2.99 -4.81
C TYR A 28 -12.60 2.26 -6.11
N ASN A 29 -13.01 3.02 -7.12
CA ASN A 29 -13.11 2.55 -8.50
C ASN A 29 -12.01 3.17 -9.36
N ASP A 30 -11.68 2.49 -10.45
CA ASP A 30 -10.68 3.00 -11.38
C ASP A 30 -11.11 4.33 -11.99
N GLY A 31 -10.22 5.31 -11.89
CA GLY A 31 -10.47 6.67 -12.35
C GLY A 31 -10.94 7.63 -11.26
N ASP A 32 -11.25 7.15 -10.06
CA ASP A 32 -11.59 8.01 -8.94
C ASP A 32 -10.41 8.88 -8.49
N GLU A 33 -10.69 10.13 -8.17
CA GLU A 33 -9.69 11.03 -7.57
C GLU A 33 -9.65 10.85 -6.05
N ILE A 34 -8.45 10.65 -5.50
CA ILE A 34 -8.25 10.45 -4.06
C ILE A 34 -7.71 11.75 -3.44
N PHE A 35 -8.47 12.32 -2.50
CA PHE A 35 -8.06 13.48 -1.71
C PHE A 35 -7.82 13.08 -0.25
N ILE A 36 -6.64 13.37 0.28
CA ILE A 36 -6.24 12.95 1.64
C ILE A 36 -5.88 14.18 2.47
N PHE A 37 -6.57 14.36 3.61
CA PHE A 37 -6.37 15.49 4.52
C PHE A 37 -6.02 15.01 5.92
N GLY A 38 -5.22 15.79 6.66
CA GLY A 38 -4.89 15.44 8.03
C GLY A 38 -4.19 16.58 8.79
N VAL A 39 -4.47 16.68 10.09
CA VAL A 39 -3.86 17.65 11.02
C VAL A 39 -3.24 16.92 12.21
N SER A 40 -2.09 17.41 12.70
CA SER A 40 -1.36 16.81 13.83
C SER A 40 -1.10 15.32 13.59
N ARG A 41 -1.67 14.44 14.41
CA ARG A 41 -1.63 12.98 14.23
C ARG A 41 -2.26 12.49 12.93
N GLY A 42 -3.36 13.13 12.52
CA GLY A 42 -4.00 12.85 11.24
C GLY A 42 -3.09 13.18 10.06
N ALA A 43 -2.20 14.17 10.18
CA ALA A 43 -1.24 14.48 9.12
C ALA A 43 -0.23 13.35 8.91
N TYR A 44 0.17 12.66 9.98
CA TYR A 44 1.01 11.46 9.88
C TYR A 44 0.25 10.34 9.15
N THR A 45 -0.95 10.00 9.61
CA THR A 45 -1.81 8.99 8.95
C THR A 45 -2.04 9.31 7.47
N ALA A 46 -2.38 10.57 7.15
CA ALA A 46 -2.60 11.02 5.78
C ALA A 46 -1.36 10.82 4.88
N ARG A 47 -0.19 11.25 5.34
CA ARG A 47 1.06 11.08 4.57
C ARG A 47 1.44 9.61 4.42
N SER A 48 1.26 8.81 5.46
CA SER A 48 1.56 7.38 5.41
C SER A 48 0.61 6.64 4.47
N LEU A 49 -0.68 6.98 4.47
CA LEU A 49 -1.67 6.44 3.53
C LEU A 49 -1.32 6.84 2.10
N ALA A 50 -1.01 8.11 1.85
CA ALA A 50 -0.55 8.58 0.54
C ALA A 50 0.71 7.85 0.08
N GLY A 51 1.68 7.63 0.98
CA GLY A 51 2.90 6.89 0.69
C GLY A 51 2.66 5.41 0.39
N LEU A 52 1.70 4.78 1.07
CA LEU A 52 1.27 3.40 0.82
C LEU A 52 0.63 3.28 -0.58
N ILE A 53 -0.35 4.14 -0.88
CA ILE A 53 -1.02 4.20 -2.18
C ILE A 53 -0.02 4.51 -3.29
N ALA A 54 0.90 5.44 -3.06
CA ALA A 54 1.96 5.69 -4.02
C ALA A 54 2.75 4.40 -4.23
N LYS A 55 3.41 3.84 -3.22
CA LYS A 55 4.32 2.70 -3.45
C LYS A 55 3.64 1.44 -4.01
N LEU A 56 2.41 1.15 -3.57
CA LEU A 56 1.77 -0.16 -3.76
C LEU A 56 0.41 -0.10 -4.48
N ARG A 57 -0.09 1.10 -4.83
CA ARG A 57 -1.44 1.33 -5.37
C ARG A 57 -2.55 0.85 -4.43
N VAL A 58 -3.80 0.95 -4.88
CA VAL A 58 -4.99 0.43 -4.17
C VAL A 58 -5.23 -0.99 -4.69
N LEU A 59 -5.31 -1.97 -3.78
CA LEU A 59 -5.62 -3.35 -4.15
C LEU A 59 -7.05 -3.47 -4.69
N LYS A 60 -7.27 -4.46 -5.56
CA LYS A 60 -8.62 -4.84 -5.98
C LYS A 60 -9.33 -5.68 -4.92
N THR A 61 -10.65 -5.54 -4.86
CA THR A 61 -11.50 -6.45 -4.07
C THR A 61 -11.27 -7.89 -4.53
N GLY A 62 -10.91 -8.77 -3.58
CA GLY A 62 -10.58 -10.17 -3.86
C GLY A 62 -9.10 -10.44 -4.11
N SER A 63 -8.22 -9.44 -3.99
CA SER A 63 -6.77 -9.62 -4.03
C SER A 63 -6.32 -10.71 -3.05
N PRO A 64 -5.40 -11.62 -3.45
CA PRO A 64 -4.87 -12.65 -2.54
C PRO A 64 -3.98 -12.05 -1.44
N ILE A 65 -3.57 -10.78 -1.59
CA ILE A 65 -2.70 -10.09 -0.65
C ILE A 65 -3.53 -9.51 0.50
N ARG A 66 -3.16 -9.86 1.73
CA ARG A 66 -3.79 -9.28 2.93
C ARG A 66 -3.32 -7.85 3.14
N ILE A 67 -4.22 -6.98 3.58
CA ILE A 67 -3.90 -5.57 3.89
C ILE A 67 -2.79 -5.46 4.95
N THR A 68 -2.78 -6.36 5.95
CA THR A 68 -1.70 -6.41 6.96
C THR A 68 -0.35 -6.73 6.35
N GLN A 69 -0.31 -7.70 5.43
CA GLN A 69 0.90 -8.09 4.73
C GLN A 69 1.44 -6.94 3.87
N LEU A 70 0.54 -6.27 3.12
CA LEU A 70 0.87 -5.09 2.33
C LEU A 70 1.41 -3.94 3.18
N TYR A 71 0.80 -3.72 4.36
CA TYR A 71 1.24 -2.67 5.28
C TYR A 71 2.62 -2.98 5.90
N ASP A 72 2.86 -4.23 6.28
CA ASP A 72 4.16 -4.66 6.80
C ASP A 72 5.26 -4.53 5.75
N ARG A 73 4.95 -4.86 4.48
CA ARG A 73 5.78 -4.56 3.30
C ARG A 73 6.14 -3.07 3.26
N TYR A 74 5.13 -2.20 3.23
CA TYR A 74 5.33 -0.75 3.25
C TYR A 74 6.21 -0.24 4.41
N LYS A 75 6.07 -0.82 5.61
CA LYS A 75 6.84 -0.44 6.82
C LYS A 75 8.29 -0.90 6.78
N ARG A 76 8.60 -2.04 6.14
CA ARG A 76 10.00 -2.49 5.92
C ARG A 76 10.75 -1.49 5.04
N GLY A 77 10.08 -0.96 4.02
CA GLY A 77 10.55 0.19 3.24
C GLY A 77 11.74 -0.08 2.31
N ASN A 78 12.15 -1.34 2.17
CA ASN A 78 13.27 -1.78 1.34
C ASN A 78 12.84 -2.53 0.08
N GLU A 79 11.53 -2.69 -0.18
CA GLU A 79 11.08 -3.35 -1.40
C GLU A 79 10.80 -2.36 -2.53
N GLU A 80 10.75 -2.93 -3.73
CA GLU A 80 10.49 -2.18 -4.95
C GLU A 80 9.08 -1.59 -4.97
N LYS A 81 9.00 -0.43 -5.64
CA LYS A 81 7.74 0.25 -5.93
C LYS A 81 7.03 -0.50 -7.06
N ILE A 82 5.72 -0.52 -7.05
CA ILE A 82 4.96 -1.36 -7.98
C ILE A 82 5.18 -0.99 -9.46
N TRP A 83 5.41 0.28 -9.78
CA TRP A 83 5.80 0.68 -11.15
C TRP A 83 7.19 0.20 -11.57
N ARG A 84 8.12 0.03 -10.62
CA ARG A 84 9.43 -0.52 -10.93
C ARG A 84 9.31 -2.01 -11.26
N LEU A 85 8.44 -2.72 -10.55
CA LEU A 85 8.09 -4.10 -10.88
C LEU A 85 7.46 -4.19 -12.28
N ALA A 86 6.53 -3.30 -12.62
CA ALA A 86 5.87 -3.28 -13.94
C ALA A 86 6.86 -2.97 -15.10
N GLU A 87 7.85 -2.11 -14.85
CA GLU A 87 8.96 -1.84 -15.78
C GLU A 87 9.87 -3.07 -15.97
N LEU A 88 10.19 -3.78 -14.88
CA LEU A 88 10.98 -5.01 -14.92
C LEU A 88 10.24 -6.12 -15.69
N GLU A 89 8.93 -6.25 -15.49
CA GLU A 89 8.08 -7.17 -16.25
C GLU A 89 8.11 -6.85 -17.74
N SER A 90 7.86 -5.59 -18.11
CA SER A 90 7.82 -5.13 -19.50
C SER A 90 9.17 -5.31 -20.22
N SER A 91 10.29 -5.22 -19.49
CA SER A 91 11.63 -5.45 -20.03
C SER A 91 12.05 -6.93 -20.07
N GLY A 92 11.20 -7.85 -19.61
CA GLY A 92 11.50 -9.28 -19.53
C GLY A 92 12.56 -9.63 -18.48
N ASN A 93 12.91 -8.69 -17.60
CA ASN A 93 13.94 -8.86 -16.57
C ASN A 93 13.31 -9.11 -15.20
N LEU A 94 12.63 -10.25 -15.07
CA LEU A 94 11.99 -10.70 -13.82
C LEU A 94 12.87 -11.63 -12.99
N GLN A 95 14.18 -11.63 -13.20
CA GLN A 95 15.06 -12.48 -12.42
C GLN A 95 15.01 -12.05 -10.94
N ASN A 96 14.56 -12.97 -10.09
CA ASN A 96 14.46 -12.83 -8.63
C ASN A 96 13.26 -12.02 -8.09
N ILE A 97 12.13 -11.95 -8.81
CA ILE A 97 10.89 -11.47 -8.20
C ILE A 97 10.32 -12.49 -7.21
N THR A 98 9.81 -12.01 -6.09
CA THR A 98 9.13 -12.84 -5.09
C THR A 98 7.69 -13.17 -5.53
N THR A 99 7.10 -14.23 -4.97
CA THR A 99 5.67 -14.55 -5.21
C THR A 99 4.74 -13.42 -4.79
N GLU A 100 5.09 -12.69 -3.73
CA GLU A 100 4.34 -11.50 -3.30
C GLU A 100 4.38 -10.40 -4.37
N GLU A 101 5.52 -10.18 -5.01
CA GLU A 101 5.65 -9.21 -6.11
C GLU A 101 4.93 -9.65 -7.38
N GLN A 102 4.86 -10.97 -7.64
CA GLN A 102 4.03 -11.53 -8.72
C GLN A 102 2.55 -11.23 -8.49
N TRP A 103 2.02 -11.46 -7.28
CA TRP A 103 0.63 -11.15 -6.98
C TRP A 103 0.32 -9.65 -7.05
N LEU A 104 1.28 -8.80 -6.63
CA LEU A 104 1.14 -7.34 -6.80
C LEU A 104 1.07 -6.95 -8.27
N LEU A 105 1.87 -7.58 -9.12
CA LEU A 105 1.84 -7.35 -10.56
C LEU A 105 0.53 -7.84 -11.18
N GLU A 106 0.03 -9.01 -10.81
CA GLU A 106 -1.26 -9.53 -11.29
C GLU A 106 -2.42 -8.60 -10.94
N ASP A 107 -2.42 -8.06 -9.71
CA ASP A 107 -3.42 -7.09 -9.24
C ASP A 107 -3.40 -5.78 -10.09
N VAL A 108 -2.23 -5.41 -10.63
CA VAL A 108 -2.04 -4.20 -11.46
C VAL A 108 -2.21 -4.46 -12.96
N ALA A 109 -1.77 -5.61 -13.47
CA ALA A 109 -1.75 -5.96 -14.88
C ALA A 109 -3.17 -6.03 -15.49
N GLN A 110 -4.18 -6.27 -14.65
CA GLN A 110 -5.59 -6.20 -15.04
C GLN A 110 -6.01 -4.82 -15.60
N PHE A 111 -5.17 -3.78 -15.44
CA PHE A 111 -5.36 -2.44 -15.98
C PHE A 111 -4.63 -2.19 -17.32
N MET A 112 -3.59 -2.95 -17.64
CA MET A 112 -2.78 -2.77 -18.87
C MET A 112 -3.29 -3.63 -20.05
N ALA A 113 -4.34 -4.43 -19.83
CA ALA A 113 -4.95 -5.28 -20.84
C ALA A 113 -6.04 -4.57 -21.69
N LEU A 114 -6.03 -3.22 -21.72
CA LEU A 114 -6.85 -2.37 -22.59
C LEU A 114 -5.96 -1.66 -23.62
#